data_AF-A0A535I797-F1
#
_entry.id   AF-A0A535I797-F1
#
_cell.length_a   1.000
_cell.length_b   1.000
_cell.length_c   1.000
_cell.angle_alpha   90.00
_cell.angle_beta   90.00
_cell.angle_gamma   90.00
#
_symmetry.space_group_name_H-M   'P 1'
#
loop_
_entity.id
_entity.type
_entity.pdbx_description
1 polymer ?
#
loop_
_entity_poly.entity_id
_entity_poly.type
_entity_poly.pdbx_seq_one_letter_code
_entity_poly.pdbx_strand_id
1 'polypeptide(L)'
;MLDQSKLPSNLVVTRVWVPDDAAHARRPVAQVSEPRRQIAGAVLIALGVILGLAVLLADGPSWPAFGSLLIAWTGVAYASGGRSGFYEVDTDGGLGGYLGRARPDVSSMRPRKPTG
;
A
#
# COMPACT_ATOMS: atom_id res chain seq x y z
N MET A 1 -17.03 -9.70 -10.40
CA MET A 1 -16.04 -10.48 -9.60
C MET A 1 -14.67 -9.91 -9.99
N LEU A 2 -13.75 -9.70 -9.04
CA LEU A 2 -12.46 -9.06 -9.37
C LEU A 2 -11.60 -10.02 -10.19
N ASP A 3 -11.15 -9.58 -11.36
CA ASP A 3 -10.30 -10.33 -12.29
C ASP A 3 -8.83 -9.96 -12.05
N GLN A 4 -8.07 -10.91 -11.50
CA GLN A 4 -6.66 -10.71 -11.18
C GLN A 4 -5.78 -10.53 -12.42
N SER A 5 -6.20 -11.02 -13.59
CA SER A 5 -5.43 -10.85 -14.84
C SER A 5 -5.38 -9.39 -15.30
N LYS A 6 -6.34 -8.57 -14.85
CA LYS A 6 -6.43 -7.13 -15.14
C LYS A 6 -5.67 -6.28 -14.13
N LEU A 7 -5.18 -6.85 -13.04
CA LEU A 7 -4.37 -6.12 -12.07
C LEU A 7 -2.92 -6.01 -12.57
N PRO A 8 -2.30 -4.83 -12.46
CA PRO A 8 -0.86 -4.67 -12.59
C PRO A 8 -0.10 -5.68 -11.71
N SER A 9 0.95 -6.30 -12.24
CA SER A 9 1.71 -7.38 -11.57
C SER A 9 2.45 -6.95 -10.29
N ASN A 10 2.55 -5.65 -10.05
CA ASN A 10 3.11 -5.07 -8.82
C ASN A 10 2.07 -4.89 -7.70
N LEU A 11 0.78 -5.13 -7.97
CA LEU A 11 -0.33 -5.00 -7.04
C LEU A 11 -0.79 -6.37 -6.55
N VAL A 12 -1.03 -6.46 -5.25
CA VAL A 12 -1.54 -7.66 -4.58
C VAL A 12 -2.88 -7.34 -3.94
N VAL A 13 -3.91 -8.09 -4.31
CA VAL A 13 -5.23 -7.99 -3.69
C VAL A 13 -5.18 -8.71 -2.35
N THR A 14 -5.40 -7.98 -1.27
CA THR A 14 -5.37 -8.53 0.09
C THR A 14 -6.74 -9.09 0.49
N ARG A 15 -7.80 -8.35 0.15
CA ARG A 15 -9.17 -8.70 0.53
C ARG A 15 -10.17 -8.03 -0.39
N VAL A 16 -11.29 -8.69 -0.65
CA VAL A 16 -12.41 -8.14 -1.42
C VAL A 16 -13.66 -8.15 -0.54
N TRP A 17 -14.44 -7.09 -0.56
CA TRP A 17 -15.74 -6.99 0.09
C TRP A 17 -16.81 -6.96 -0.98
N VAL A 18 -17.80 -7.84 -0.85
CA VAL A 18 -18.92 -7.96 -1.77
C VAL A 18 -20.21 -7.58 -1.03
N PRO A 19 -21.08 -6.75 -1.61
CA PRO A 19 -22.38 -6.43 -1.02
C PRO A 19 -23.22 -7.69 -0.80
N ASP A 20 -23.92 -7.75 0.32
CA ASP A 20 -24.81 -8.87 0.66
C ASP A 20 -26.10 -8.86 -0.17
N ASP A 21 -26.60 -7.67 -0.47
CA ASP A 21 -27.85 -7.47 -1.20
C ASP A 21 -27.60 -6.72 -2.51
N ALA A 22 -28.11 -7.26 -3.62
CA ALA A 22 -28.15 -6.56 -4.91
C ALA A 22 -29.02 -5.29 -4.88
N ALA A 23 -29.82 -5.11 -3.82
CA ALA A 23 -30.75 -3.99 -3.63
C ALA A 23 -30.06 -2.67 -3.29
N HIS A 24 -28.81 -2.71 -2.81
CA HIS A 24 -27.99 -1.52 -2.67
C HIS A 24 -26.97 -1.57 -3.80
N ALA A 25 -27.11 -0.67 -4.78
CA ALA A 25 -26.26 -0.56 -5.97
C ALA A 25 -24.80 -0.17 -5.65
N ARG A 26 -24.24 -0.69 -4.56
CA ARG A 26 -22.89 -0.43 -4.07
C ARG A 26 -21.94 -1.38 -4.79
N ARG A 27 -20.86 -0.84 -5.35
CA ARG A 27 -19.86 -1.64 -6.06
C ARG A 27 -19.04 -2.44 -5.03
N PRO A 28 -18.54 -3.64 -5.39
CA PRO A 28 -17.60 -4.37 -4.54
C PRO A 28 -16.34 -3.53 -4.29
N VAL A 29 -15.68 -3.75 -3.16
CA VAL A 29 -14.46 -3.02 -2.78
C VAL A 29 -13.29 -3.98 -2.70
N ALA A 30 -12.15 -3.65 -3.30
CA ALA A 30 -10.91 -4.38 -3.22
C ALA A 30 -9.88 -3.58 -2.42
N GLN A 31 -9.24 -4.23 -1.45
CA GLN A 31 -8.03 -3.72 -0.81
C GLN A 31 -6.81 -4.23 -1.57
N VAL A 32 -5.99 -3.30 -2.01
CA VAL A 32 -4.81 -3.57 -2.83
C VAL A 32 -3.57 -3.01 -2.15
N SER A 33 -2.49 -3.78 -2.17
CA SER A 33 -1.18 -3.39 -1.65
C SER A 33 -0.11 -3.49 -2.73
N GLU A 34 0.94 -2.68 -2.61
CA GLU A 34 2.14 -2.75 -3.46
C GLU A 34 3.33 -3.25 -2.63
N PRO A 35 3.48 -4.57 -2.44
CA PRO A 35 4.48 -5.11 -1.52
C PRO A 35 5.91 -4.74 -1.95
N ARG A 36 6.20 -4.73 -3.26
CA ARG A 36 7.53 -4.34 -3.77
C ARG A 36 7.92 -2.92 -3.37
N ARG A 37 6.96 -1.99 -3.42
CA ARG A 37 7.20 -0.58 -3.11
C ARG A 37 7.35 -0.36 -1.60
N GLN A 38 6.58 -1.10 -0.81
CA GLN A 38 6.72 -1.13 0.65
C GLN A 38 8.07 -1.72 1.08
N ILE A 39 8.50 -2.83 0.48
CA ILE A 39 9.81 -3.45 0.76
C ILE A 39 10.95 -2.50 0.38
N ALA A 40 10.92 -1.90 -0.80
CA ALA A 40 11.94 -0.94 -1.23
C ALA A 40 12.01 0.27 -0.28
N GLY A 41 10.87 0.82 0.13
CA GLY A 41 10.84 1.90 1.11
C GLY A 41 11.35 1.47 2.49
N ALA A 42 11.02 0.27 2.96
CA ALA A 42 11.54 -0.28 4.21
C ALA A 42 13.06 -0.48 4.18
N VAL A 43 13.61 -0.94 3.05
CA VAL A 43 15.06 -1.06 2.83
C VAL A 43 15.74 0.31 2.91
N LEU A 44 15.17 1.34 2.29
CA LEU A 44 15.70 2.71 2.37
C LEU A 44 15.66 3.25 3.80
N ILE A 45 14.58 3.01 4.55
CA ILE A 45 14.48 3.38 5.96
C ILE A 45 15.58 2.68 6.78
N ALA A 46 15.74 1.36 6.61
CA ALA A 46 16.76 0.59 7.32
C ALA A 46 18.17 1.11 6.99
N LEU A 47 18.46 1.39 5.72
CA LEU A 47 19.74 1.95 5.28
C LEU A 47 20.01 3.31 5.95
N GLY A 48 19.01 4.19 5.97
CA GLY A 48 19.10 5.49 6.65
C GLY A 48 19.40 5.35 8.14
N VAL A 49 18.71 4.43 8.84
CA VAL A 49 18.94 4.19 10.27
C VAL A 49 20.35 3.64 10.54
N ILE A 50 20.80 2.66 9.74
CA ILE A 50 22.14 2.07 9.88
C ILE A 50 23.23 3.12 9.67
N LEU A 51 23.10 3.94 8.63
CA LEU A 51 24.05 5.03 8.35
C LEU A 51 24.05 6.06 9.48
N GLY A 52 22.88 6.44 9.99
CA GLY A 52 22.77 7.39 11.11
C GLY A 52 23.47 6.87 12.36
N LEU A 53 23.24 5.60 12.72
CA LEU A 53 23.92 4.94 13.84
C LEU A 53 25.44 4.88 13.64
N ALA A 54 25.91 4.56 12.44
CA ALA A 54 27.33 4.50 12.14
C ALA A 54 28.02 5.87 12.30
N VAL A 55 27.37 6.96 11.87
CA VAL A 55 27.87 8.32 12.04
C VAL A 55 27.93 8.72 13.52
N LEU A 56 26.89 8.38 14.28
CA LEU A 56 26.84 8.61 15.73
C LEU A 56 27.95 7.87 16.49
N LEU A 57 28.26 6.63 16.10
CA LEU A 57 29.29 5.80 16.73
C LEU A 57 30.73 6.21 16.36
N ALA A 58 30.90 6.93 15.25
CA ALA A 58 32.21 7.31 14.75
C ALA A 58 32.80 8.57 15.41
N ASP A 59 32.10 9.19 16.38
CA ASP A 59 32.48 10.46 17.06
C ASP A 59 32.84 11.58 16.06
N GLY A 60 32.25 11.53 14.86
CA GLY A 60 32.49 12.47 13.78
C GLY A 60 31.57 13.70 13.84
N PRO A 61 31.79 14.68 12.94
CA PRO A 61 30.85 15.79 12.79
C PRO A 61 29.45 15.24 12.55
N SER A 62 28.43 15.79 13.21
CA SER A 62 27.05 15.27 13.20
C SER A 62 26.26 15.59 11.93
N TRP A 63 26.77 16.50 11.08
CA TRP A 63 26.15 16.90 9.82
C TRP A 63 25.80 15.75 8.85
N PRO A 64 26.61 14.68 8.67
CA PRO A 64 26.29 13.53 7.83
C PRO A 64 25.06 12.75 8.33
N ALA A 65 24.73 12.81 9.63
CA ALA A 65 23.53 12.18 10.16
C ALA A 65 22.25 12.79 9.58
N PHE A 66 22.31 14.05 9.12
CA PHE A 66 21.21 14.69 8.40
C PHE A 66 20.96 14.02 7.04
N GLY A 67 22.02 13.60 6.34
CA GLY A 67 21.89 12.84 5.09
C GLY A 67 21.20 11.49 5.30
N SER A 68 21.54 10.80 6.38
CA SER A 68 20.90 9.55 6.79
C SER A 68 19.40 9.73 7.07
N LEU A 69 19.02 10.86 7.69
CA LEU A 69 17.63 11.21 7.93
C LEU A 69 16.87 11.45 6.61
N LEU A 70 17.47 12.14 5.64
CA LEU A 70 16.87 12.34 4.31
C LEU A 70 16.64 11.01 3.58
N ILE A 71 17.60 10.08 3.68
CA ILE A 71 17.44 8.72 3.12
C ILE A 71 16.27 7.99 3.79
N ALA A 72 16.16 8.05 5.12
CA ALA A 72 15.02 7.45 5.82
C ALA A 72 13.69 8.12 5.42
N TRP A 73 13.65 9.44 5.31
CA TRP A 73 12.46 10.19 4.90
C TRP A 73 12.01 9.80 3.49
N THR A 74 12.94 9.75 2.53
CA THR A 74 12.62 9.30 1.17
C THR A 74 12.09 7.87 1.16
N GLY A 75 12.64 6.98 2.00
CA GLY A 75 12.09 5.65 2.23
C GLY A 75 10.64 5.65 2.74
N VAL A 76 10.30 6.52 3.70
CA VAL A 76 8.92 6.68 4.20
C VAL A 76 7.98 7.24 3.13
N ALA A 77 8.39 8.29 2.42
CA ALA A 77 7.59 8.89 1.34
C ALA A 77 7.36 7.88 0.21
N TYR A 78 8.38 7.08 -0.12
CA TYR A 78 8.26 6.03 -1.11
C TYR A 78 7.39 4.88 -0.62
N ALA A 79 7.59 4.34 0.59
CA ALA A 79 6.74 3.28 1.15
C ALA A 79 5.26 3.70 1.25
N SER A 80 5.02 4.95 1.64
CA SER A 80 3.68 5.49 1.86
C SER A 80 2.97 5.89 0.58
N GLY A 81 3.63 6.14 -0.56
CA GLY A 81 2.92 6.59 -1.78
C GLY A 81 2.15 5.50 -2.55
N GLY A 82 1.96 5.70 -3.86
CA GLY A 82 1.56 4.65 -4.80
C GLY A 82 0.08 4.30 -4.76
N ARG A 83 -0.29 3.21 -5.44
CA ARG A 83 -1.69 2.74 -5.60
C ARG A 83 -2.14 1.83 -4.46
N SER A 84 -1.42 1.75 -3.34
CA SER A 84 -1.89 0.99 -2.18
C SER A 84 -3.11 1.68 -1.52
N GLY A 85 -4.15 0.90 -1.24
CA GLY A 85 -5.39 1.39 -0.64
C GLY A 85 -6.63 0.61 -1.08
N PHE A 86 -7.80 1.23 -0.95
CA PHE A 86 -9.09 0.65 -1.29
C PHE A 86 -9.57 1.18 -2.64
N TYR A 87 -10.12 0.28 -3.45
CA TYR A 87 -10.66 0.58 -4.77
C TYR A 87 -12.04 -0.03 -4.89
N GLU A 88 -12.93 0.61 -5.63
CA GLU A 88 -14.11 -0.06 -6.15
C GLU A 88 -13.70 -1.07 -7.23
N VAL A 89 -14.47 -2.13 -7.37
CA VAL A 89 -14.34 -3.09 -8.47
C VAL A 89 -15.29 -2.64 -9.57
N ASP A 90 -14.75 -2.46 -10.78
CA ASP A 90 -15.54 -2.07 -11.93
C ASP A 90 -16.34 -3.26 -12.51
N THR A 91 -17.32 -2.97 -13.36
CA THR A 91 -18.22 -3.98 -13.94
C THR A 91 -17.48 -4.98 -14.83
N ASP A 92 -16.35 -4.57 -15.38
CA ASP A 92 -15.47 -5.41 -16.19
C ASP A 92 -14.56 -6.32 -15.32
N GLY A 93 -14.62 -6.20 -13.99
CA GLY A 93 -13.77 -6.94 -13.06
C GLY A 93 -12.43 -6.29 -12.76
N GLY A 94 -12.13 -5.10 -13.29
CA GLY A 94 -10.92 -4.34 -13.00
C GLY A 94 -11.00 -3.52 -11.71
N LEU A 95 -9.91 -2.82 -11.38
CA LEU A 95 -9.91 -1.77 -10.36
C LEU A 95 -10.57 -0.50 -10.93
N GLY A 96 -11.63 -0.05 -10.28
CA GLY A 96 -12.34 1.18 -10.58
C GLY A 96 -11.86 2.36 -9.71
N GLY A 97 -12.80 3.13 -9.16
CA GLY A 97 -12.51 4.34 -8.40
C GLY A 97 -11.67 4.09 -7.14
N TYR A 98 -10.67 4.96 -6.90
CA TYR A 98 -9.87 4.93 -5.68
C TYR A 98 -10.63 5.53 -4.50
N LEU A 99 -10.82 4.75 -3.44
CA LEU A 99 -11.55 5.14 -2.22
C LEU A 99 -10.63 5.68 -1.12
N GLY A 100 -9.31 5.69 -1.34
CA GLY A 100 -8.33 6.14 -0.35
C GLY A 100 -7.64 5.00 0.40
N ARG A 101 -6.84 5.36 1.40
CA ARG A 101 -6.10 4.38 2.24
C ARG A 101 -6.79 4.05 3.55
N ALA A 102 -7.66 4.93 4.02
CA ALA A 102 -8.50 4.67 5.17
C ALA A 102 -9.53 3.61 4.79
N ARG A 103 -9.88 2.73 5.74
CA ARG A 103 -10.87 1.68 5.50
C ARG A 103 -12.23 2.34 5.19
N PRO A 104 -12.79 2.14 3.98
CA PRO A 104 -14.11 2.63 3.67
C PRO A 104 -15.16 1.88 4.50
N ASP A 105 -16.34 2.46 4.62
CA ASP A 105 -17.46 1.76 5.25
C ASP A 105 -17.82 0.52 4.43
N VAL A 106 -17.60 -0.65 5.02
CA VAL A 106 -17.88 -1.98 4.46
C VAL A 106 -18.71 -2.81 5.42
N SER A 107 -19.41 -2.15 6.35
CA SER A 107 -20.20 -2.80 7.40
C SER A 107 -21.30 -3.69 6.86
N SER A 108 -21.87 -3.32 5.70
CA SER A 108 -22.91 -4.07 4.98
C SER A 108 -22.35 -5.03 3.91
N MET A 109 -21.07 -5.42 3.99
CA MET A 109 -20.42 -6.25 2.97
C MET A 109 -19.73 -7.46 3.58
N ARG A 110 -19.82 -8.60 2.91
CA ARG A 110 -19.08 -9.80 3.28
C ARG A 110 -17.65 -9.78 2.77
N PRO A 111 -16.65 -10.03 3.63
CA PRO A 111 -15.29 -10.26 3.18
C PRO A 111 -15.20 -11.60 2.44
N ARG A 112 -14.69 -11.57 1.22
CA ARG A 112 -14.26 -12.74 0.45
C ARG A 112 -12.75 -12.74 0.29
N LYS A 113 -12.18 -13.95 0.28
CA LYS A 113 -10.81 -14.13 -0.19
C LYS A 113 -10.74 -13.76 -1.67
N PRO A 114 -9.65 -13.13 -2.13
CA PRO A 114 -9.40 -13.02 -3.56
C PRO A 114 -9.38 -14.43 -4.14
N THR A 115 -10.29 -14.70 -5.07
CA THR A 115 -10.30 -15.95 -5.83
C THR A 115 -9.42 -15.69 -7.04
N GLY A 116 -8.39 -16.52 -7.20
CA GLY A 116 -7.50 -16.54 -8.37
C GLY A 116 -8.07 -17.45 -9.42
#